data_AF-A0A7L5A8I1-F1
#
_entry.id   AF-A0A7L5A8I1-F1
#
_cell.length_a   1.000
_cell.length_b   1.000
_cell.length_c   1.000
_cell.angle_alpha   90.00
_cell.angle_beta   90.00
_cell.angle_gamma   90.00
#
_symmetry.space_group_name_H-M   'P 1'
#
loop_
_entity.id
_entity.type
_entity.pdbx_description
1 polymer ?
#
loop_
_entity_poly.entity_id
_entity_poly.type
_entity_poly.pdbx_seq_one_letter_code
_entity_poly.pdbx_strand_id
1 'polypeptide(L)'
;MKKIRIASTIRFTMMGLLIATTVAVPCIAQKPAHNAPDEAIVKPETVGFSSERLERLHALIQQEVDGKQLAGAVTILARHGKIVDYRTYGQRDIASGTSMTKDVIFRDYSMTKPITGVAMMILYEEGKWLPSDPIAKYIPEFEHLKVFKGVDADGKAILVDPDHPPTLRELMSHTAGFSYGSGHTVVDAMYQDQKVMQSTNLQEMIDKLAKIPLNYQPGKGWTYSASMDIEGYIVEKLSGQTLPDFVRDHITVPLEMKDAGFFVPAEKRSRFASNYRPDAQDHLVPVEANSSIPTDYATQPTMPSGGGGMVSTAIDYYRFAQMLANGGELDGKRILAPATVKLMTSNHLPESLLTGEFGIGLQVMRPGFGYGFNCAVVFDPLAATLPDGKGTFFWDGAAGTWFWVDPTNDVVFVAMIQRMGGHDNHRLEYRSHATVYQALLDPSK
;
A
#
# COMPACT_ATOMS: atom_id res chain seq x y z
N MET A 1 29.29 69.73 14.85
CA MET A 1 29.19 69.63 16.32
C MET A 1 29.57 68.21 16.75
N LYS A 2 30.68 68.08 17.52
CA LYS A 2 30.99 67.11 18.61
C LYS A 2 30.73 65.61 18.33
N LYS A 3 31.67 64.66 18.43
CA LYS A 3 32.98 64.54 19.15
C LYS A 3 33.69 63.24 18.62
N ILE A 4 34.98 63.24 18.23
CA ILE A 4 36.20 62.90 19.05
C ILE A 4 36.29 61.37 19.34
N ARG A 5 37.38 60.57 19.17
CA ARG A 5 38.84 60.70 18.89
C ARG A 5 39.43 59.25 18.70
N ILE A 6 40.43 59.03 17.83
CA ILE A 6 41.89 58.73 18.10
C ILE A 6 42.12 57.40 18.88
N ALA A 7 43.04 56.46 18.60
CA ALA A 7 44.35 56.46 17.94
C ALA A 7 44.78 55.03 17.51
N SER A 8 45.82 55.03 16.67
CA SER A 8 46.93 54.07 16.45
C SER A 8 47.15 52.97 17.51
N THR A 9 47.82 51.85 17.20
CA THR A 9 49.30 51.74 17.28
C THR A 9 49.79 50.33 16.86
N ILE A 10 50.77 50.31 15.95
CA ILE A 10 51.98 49.46 15.82
C ILE A 10 51.87 47.92 15.90
N ARG A 11 52.33 47.28 14.80
CA ARG A 11 52.72 45.87 14.70
C ARG A 11 53.99 45.58 15.49
N PHE A 12 53.97 44.55 16.33
CA PHE A 12 55.16 43.84 16.80
C PHE A 12 55.02 42.36 16.46
N THR A 13 55.92 41.86 15.62
CA THR A 13 56.07 40.44 15.30
C THR A 13 56.86 39.80 16.44
N MET A 14 56.28 38.81 17.13
CA MET A 14 57.01 37.99 18.09
C MET A 14 56.80 36.52 17.72
N MET A 15 57.90 35.91 17.28
CA MET A 15 58.00 34.51 16.87
C MET A 15 58.10 33.66 18.15
N GLY A 16 57.04 32.92 18.47
CA GLY A 16 56.99 32.00 19.60
C GLY A 16 56.85 30.56 19.12
N LEU A 17 57.90 29.78 19.32
CA LEU A 17 57.96 28.34 19.06
C LEU A 17 57.07 27.61 20.07
N LEU A 18 56.00 26.95 19.63
CA LEU A 18 55.23 26.02 20.48
C LEU A 18 55.51 24.57 20.06
N ILE A 19 56.09 23.84 21.00
CA ILE A 19 56.33 22.39 20.96
C ILE A 19 54.98 21.69 21.13
N ALA A 20 54.50 21.00 20.10
CA ALA A 20 53.30 20.18 20.17
C ALA A 20 53.65 18.81 20.78
N THR A 21 53.35 18.62 22.06
CA THR A 21 53.27 17.29 22.68
C THR A 21 51.95 16.63 22.28
N THR A 22 52.01 15.67 21.36
CA THR A 22 50.87 14.80 21.01
C THR A 22 50.63 13.79 22.14
N VAL A 23 49.57 13.99 22.91
CA VAL A 23 49.01 12.95 23.77
C VAL A 23 48.10 12.08 22.90
N ALA A 24 48.57 10.89 22.55
CA ALA A 24 47.75 9.89 21.86
C ALA A 24 46.75 9.30 22.86
N VAL A 25 45.48 9.67 22.73
CA VAL A 25 44.37 8.98 23.40
C VAL A 25 44.09 7.70 22.60
N PRO A 26 44.10 6.51 23.21
CA PRO A 26 43.74 5.29 22.49
C PRO A 26 42.26 5.34 22.16
N CYS A 27 41.94 5.41 20.87
CA CYS A 27 40.60 5.22 20.37
C CYS A 27 40.22 3.76 20.61
N ILE A 28 39.52 3.48 21.70
CA ILE A 28 38.84 2.19 21.87
C ILE A 28 37.75 2.18 20.79
N ALA A 29 37.98 1.39 19.74
CA ALA A 29 36.97 1.09 18.74
C ALA A 29 35.80 0.38 19.42
N GLN A 30 34.76 1.14 19.76
CA GLN A 30 33.46 0.56 20.06
C GLN A 30 32.95 -0.07 18.77
N LYS A 31 32.90 -1.40 18.73
CA LYS A 31 32.08 -2.12 17.76
C LYS A 31 30.66 -1.54 17.83
N PRO A 32 30.02 -1.16 16.71
CA PRO A 32 28.61 -0.86 16.75
C PRO A 32 27.90 -2.18 17.08
N ALA A 33 27.33 -2.27 18.28
CA ALA A 33 26.30 -3.25 18.55
C ALA A 33 25.08 -2.81 17.74
N HIS A 34 24.94 -3.36 16.54
CA HIS A 34 23.70 -3.32 15.78
C HIS A 34 22.66 -4.15 16.53
N ASN A 35 22.00 -3.54 17.51
CA ASN A 35 20.71 -4.01 17.97
C ASN A 35 19.68 -3.43 16.99
N ALA A 36 19.37 -4.18 15.92
CA ALA A 36 18.03 -4.09 15.36
C ALA A 36 17.04 -4.34 16.52
N PRO A 37 15.84 -3.73 16.54
CA PRO A 37 14.82 -4.19 17.47
C PRO A 37 14.68 -5.69 17.23
N ASP A 38 14.93 -6.47 18.28
CA ASP A 38 14.66 -7.88 18.28
C ASP A 38 13.14 -7.98 18.11
N GLU A 39 12.66 -8.23 16.89
CA GLU A 39 11.27 -8.57 16.59
C GLU A 39 10.98 -9.98 17.15
N ALA A 40 11.30 -10.15 18.43
CA ALA A 40 11.20 -11.38 19.15
C ALA A 40 9.73 -11.75 19.21
N ILE A 41 9.44 -12.94 18.69
CA ILE A 41 8.09 -13.50 18.74
C ILE A 41 7.76 -13.74 20.22
N VAL A 42 6.73 -13.07 20.73
CA VAL A 42 6.25 -13.23 22.10
C VAL A 42 5.16 -14.29 22.17
N LYS A 43 4.91 -14.83 23.36
CA LYS A 43 3.83 -15.81 23.54
C LYS A 43 2.47 -15.14 23.32
N PRO A 44 1.55 -15.75 22.55
CA PRO A 44 0.21 -15.20 22.30
C PRO A 44 -0.52 -14.74 23.57
N GLU A 45 -0.42 -15.50 24.67
CA GLU A 45 -1.10 -15.21 25.94
C GLU A 45 -0.64 -13.91 26.58
N THR A 46 0.58 -13.44 26.28
CA THR A 46 1.14 -12.20 26.85
C THR A 46 0.50 -10.94 26.29
N VAL A 47 -0.24 -11.07 25.18
CA VAL A 47 -1.01 -10.00 24.53
C VAL A 47 -2.40 -10.52 24.17
N GLY A 48 -3.03 -11.27 25.09
CA GLY A 48 -4.45 -11.61 25.04
C GLY A 48 -4.92 -12.64 23.99
N PHE A 49 -4.00 -13.21 23.20
CA PHE A 49 -4.32 -14.32 22.29
C PHE A 49 -4.18 -15.69 22.96
N SER A 50 -4.91 -16.69 22.46
CA SER A 50 -4.76 -18.10 22.86
C SER A 50 -3.95 -18.87 21.81
N SER A 51 -2.81 -19.45 22.23
CA SER A 51 -1.99 -20.31 21.35
C SER A 51 -2.79 -21.49 20.80
N GLU A 52 -3.56 -22.17 21.65
CA GLU A 52 -4.42 -23.30 21.25
C GLU A 52 -5.42 -22.88 20.16
N ARG A 53 -6.07 -21.73 20.32
CA ARG A 53 -7.06 -21.27 19.33
C ARG A 53 -6.42 -20.78 18.04
N LEU A 54 -5.20 -20.23 18.08
CA LEU A 54 -4.46 -19.82 16.88
C LEU A 54 -4.13 -21.00 15.96
N GLU A 55 -4.07 -22.24 16.47
CA GLU A 55 -3.91 -23.42 15.62
C GLU A 55 -5.03 -23.58 14.58
N ARG A 56 -6.20 -22.93 14.76
CA ARG A 56 -7.25 -22.88 13.72
C ARG A 56 -6.85 -22.03 12.52
N LEU A 57 -6.14 -20.92 12.74
CA LEU A 57 -5.56 -20.13 11.65
C LEU A 57 -4.50 -20.96 10.92
N HIS A 58 -3.65 -21.65 11.67
CA HIS A 58 -2.58 -22.46 11.08
C HIS A 58 -3.13 -23.63 10.27
N ALA A 59 -4.12 -24.34 10.81
CA ALA A 59 -4.83 -25.40 10.09
C ALA A 59 -5.53 -24.87 8.84
N LEU A 60 -6.15 -23.69 8.91
CA LEU A 60 -6.78 -23.03 7.76
C LEU A 60 -5.76 -22.82 6.62
N ILE A 61 -4.62 -22.19 6.88
CA ILE A 61 -3.61 -21.94 5.85
C ILE A 61 -2.96 -23.25 5.36
N GLN A 62 -2.65 -24.17 6.27
CA GLN A 62 -2.04 -25.46 5.94
C GLN A 62 -2.95 -26.31 5.05
N GLN A 63 -4.27 -26.30 5.28
CA GLN A 63 -5.24 -27.03 4.45
C GLN A 63 -5.24 -26.56 3.00
N GLU A 64 -5.09 -25.25 2.76
CA GLU A 64 -5.01 -24.71 1.40
C GLU A 64 -3.70 -25.15 0.71
N VAL A 65 -2.60 -25.28 1.44
CA VAL A 65 -1.32 -25.81 0.91
C VAL A 65 -1.41 -27.32 0.65
N ASP A 66 -1.90 -28.11 1.61
CA ASP A 66 -2.03 -29.56 1.49
C ASP A 66 -3.02 -29.95 0.38
N GLY A 67 -4.08 -29.16 0.23
CA GLY A 67 -5.06 -29.26 -0.86
C GLY A 67 -4.54 -28.77 -2.21
N LYS A 68 -3.27 -28.32 -2.29
CA LYS A 68 -2.63 -27.73 -3.49
C LYS A 68 -3.37 -26.53 -4.06
N GLN A 69 -4.18 -25.87 -3.23
CA GLN A 69 -4.81 -24.60 -3.56
C GLN A 69 -3.82 -23.46 -3.44
N LEU A 70 -2.81 -23.57 -2.57
CA LEU A 70 -1.69 -22.65 -2.48
C LEU A 70 -0.35 -23.37 -2.68
N ALA A 71 0.58 -22.71 -3.37
CA ALA A 71 1.97 -23.16 -3.43
C ALA A 71 2.62 -23.05 -2.03
N GLY A 72 2.39 -21.94 -1.36
CA GLY A 72 2.89 -21.64 -0.03
C GLY A 72 2.41 -20.28 0.46
N ALA A 73 2.70 -19.96 1.72
CA ALA A 73 2.27 -18.74 2.37
C ALA A 73 3.26 -18.27 3.44
N VAL A 74 3.23 -16.98 3.76
CA VAL A 74 3.90 -16.41 4.93
C VAL A 74 2.89 -15.55 5.69
N THR A 75 2.74 -15.75 7.00
CA THR A 75 1.80 -14.98 7.85
C THR A 75 2.54 -14.32 9.00
N ILE A 76 2.14 -13.09 9.35
CA ILE A 76 2.54 -12.36 10.56
C ILE A 76 1.27 -11.91 11.28
N LEU A 77 1.17 -12.23 12.57
CA LEU A 77 0.19 -11.68 13.48
C LEU A 77 0.92 -10.95 14.60
N ALA A 78 0.53 -9.71 14.87
CA ALA A 78 1.07 -8.89 15.93
C ALA A 78 -0.04 -8.20 16.72
N ARG A 79 0.26 -7.90 17.98
CA ARG A 79 -0.59 -7.09 18.85
C ARG A 79 0.24 -6.29 19.82
N HIS A 80 -0.15 -5.04 20.10
CA HIS A 80 0.62 -4.13 20.96
C HIS A 80 2.06 -3.92 20.49
N GLY A 81 2.25 -3.84 19.18
CA GLY A 81 3.57 -3.71 18.55
C GLY A 81 4.47 -4.94 18.70
N LYS A 82 3.93 -6.09 19.12
CA LYS A 82 4.69 -7.34 19.32
C LYS A 82 4.18 -8.42 18.39
N ILE A 83 5.08 -9.04 17.63
CA ILE A 83 4.76 -10.21 16.82
C ILE A 83 4.47 -11.40 17.76
N VAL A 84 3.32 -12.04 17.58
CA VAL A 84 2.91 -13.25 18.33
C VAL A 84 3.00 -14.52 17.50
N ASP A 85 2.94 -14.39 16.18
CA ASP A 85 3.06 -15.51 15.26
C ASP A 85 3.70 -15.02 13.95
N TYR A 86 4.73 -15.73 13.47
CA TYR A 86 5.37 -15.47 12.18
C TYR A 86 5.76 -16.81 11.55
N ARG A 87 4.91 -17.32 10.66
CA ARG A 87 4.97 -18.68 10.11
C ARG A 87 5.10 -18.71 8.60
N THR A 88 5.62 -19.83 8.09
CA THR A 88 5.80 -20.11 6.66
C THR A 88 5.18 -21.46 6.34
N TYR A 89 4.59 -21.58 5.16
CA TYR A 89 3.88 -22.77 4.69
C TYR A 89 4.31 -23.09 3.26
N GLY A 90 4.42 -24.38 2.94
CA GLY A 90 4.62 -24.86 1.57
C GLY A 90 5.91 -24.40 0.90
N GLN A 91 5.79 -24.04 -0.38
CA GLN A 91 6.88 -23.79 -1.31
C GLN A 91 6.73 -22.40 -1.94
N ARG A 92 7.84 -21.72 -2.18
CA ARG A 92 7.86 -20.47 -2.98
C ARG A 92 7.92 -20.74 -4.49
N ASP A 93 8.33 -21.96 -4.87
CA ASP A 93 8.35 -22.42 -6.25
C ASP A 93 8.11 -23.94 -6.32
N ILE A 94 6.98 -24.33 -6.90
CA ILE A 94 6.54 -25.72 -7.05
C ILE A 94 7.47 -26.52 -7.97
N ALA A 95 7.96 -25.91 -9.06
CA ALA A 95 8.72 -26.62 -10.08
C ALA A 95 10.08 -27.12 -9.56
N SER A 96 10.76 -26.29 -8.77
CA SER A 96 12.03 -26.62 -8.10
C SER A 96 11.84 -27.27 -6.74
N GLY A 97 10.62 -27.27 -6.19
CA GLY A 97 10.32 -27.73 -4.83
C GLY A 97 10.92 -26.83 -3.73
N THR A 98 11.28 -25.59 -4.06
CA THR A 98 11.95 -24.69 -3.11
C THR A 98 11.00 -24.27 -2.00
N SER A 99 11.37 -24.57 -0.75
CA SER A 99 10.58 -24.23 0.43
C SER A 99 10.31 -22.73 0.57
N MET A 100 9.16 -22.41 1.16
CA MET A 100 8.86 -21.05 1.59
C MET A 100 9.80 -20.65 2.73
N THR A 101 10.30 -19.41 2.69
CA THR A 101 11.12 -18.81 3.74
C THR A 101 10.58 -17.44 4.12
N LYS A 102 10.97 -16.93 5.30
CA LYS A 102 10.46 -15.67 5.85
C LYS A 102 10.82 -14.44 5.00
N ASP A 103 11.93 -14.53 4.28
CA ASP A 103 12.54 -13.49 3.46
C ASP A 103 12.13 -13.56 1.98
N VAL A 104 11.13 -14.39 1.64
CA VAL A 104 10.58 -14.46 0.28
C VAL A 104 9.95 -13.13 -0.11
N ILE A 105 10.25 -12.69 -1.34
CA ILE A 105 9.70 -11.47 -1.92
C ILE A 105 8.46 -11.83 -2.75
N PHE A 106 7.40 -11.09 -2.52
CA PHE A 106 6.07 -11.25 -3.11
C PHE A 106 5.75 -10.06 -4.01
N ARG A 107 4.88 -10.28 -4.99
CA ARG A 107 4.21 -9.17 -5.69
C ARG A 107 3.06 -8.71 -4.81
N ASP A 108 3.10 -7.46 -4.37
CA ASP A 108 2.09 -6.88 -3.47
C ASP A 108 0.78 -6.59 -4.21
N TYR A 109 0.89 -6.30 -5.52
CA TYR A 109 -0.24 -5.83 -6.32
C TYR A 109 -0.97 -4.70 -5.60
N SER A 110 -2.27 -4.82 -5.41
CA SER A 110 -3.10 -3.73 -4.89
C SER A 110 -2.79 -3.32 -3.45
N MET A 111 -2.01 -4.10 -2.69
CA MET A 111 -1.38 -3.65 -1.44
C MET A 111 -0.37 -2.50 -1.66
N THR A 112 -0.04 -2.15 -2.91
CA THR A 112 0.68 -0.90 -3.22
C THR A 112 -0.17 0.35 -2.88
N LYS A 113 -1.51 0.26 -2.97
CA LYS A 113 -2.41 1.42 -2.87
C LYS A 113 -2.29 2.16 -1.53
N PRO A 114 -2.31 1.51 -0.36
CA PRO A 114 -2.09 2.20 0.91
C PRO A 114 -0.73 2.89 1.00
N ILE A 115 0.33 2.34 0.39
CA ILE A 115 1.67 2.97 0.36
C ILE A 115 1.63 4.26 -0.47
N THR A 116 1.02 4.22 -1.65
CA THR A 116 0.76 5.43 -2.46
C THR A 116 -0.11 6.44 -1.70
N GLY A 117 -1.09 5.94 -0.93
CA GLY A 117 -1.93 6.77 -0.05
C GLY A 117 -1.09 7.50 0.99
N VAL A 118 -0.18 6.81 1.67
CA VAL A 118 0.77 7.44 2.60
C VAL A 118 1.66 8.46 1.90
N ALA A 119 2.14 8.18 0.68
CA ALA A 119 2.93 9.14 -0.09
C ALA A 119 2.14 10.44 -0.38
N MET A 120 0.87 10.33 -0.77
CA MET A 120 -0.03 11.47 -0.91
C MET A 120 -0.26 12.16 0.44
N MET A 121 -0.45 11.43 1.53
CA MET A 121 -0.67 12.03 2.85
C MET A 121 0.57 12.74 3.41
N ILE A 122 1.79 12.34 3.06
CA ILE A 122 3.01 13.11 3.36
C ILE A 122 2.93 14.49 2.68
N LEU A 123 2.59 14.52 1.39
CA LEU A 123 2.44 15.78 0.65
C LEU A 123 1.27 16.64 1.18
N TYR A 124 0.23 16.00 1.75
CA TYR A 124 -0.86 16.69 2.43
C TYR A 124 -0.35 17.41 3.69
N GLU A 125 0.47 16.76 4.51
CA GLU A 125 1.08 17.38 5.70
C GLU A 125 2.02 18.53 5.34
N GLU A 126 2.67 18.46 4.18
CA GLU A 126 3.45 19.56 3.61
C GLU A 126 2.60 20.70 3.03
N GLY A 127 1.27 20.58 3.08
CA GLY A 127 0.33 21.59 2.57
C GLY A 127 0.28 21.68 1.05
N LYS A 128 0.74 20.66 0.32
CA LYS A 128 0.83 20.68 -1.15
C LYS A 128 -0.47 20.36 -1.86
N TRP A 129 -1.45 19.80 -1.15
CA TRP A 129 -2.79 19.59 -1.68
C TRP A 129 -3.86 19.53 -0.59
N LEU A 130 -5.11 19.75 -0.99
CA LEU A 130 -6.30 19.64 -0.14
C LEU A 130 -7.32 18.68 -0.77
N PRO A 131 -8.10 17.93 0.05
CA PRO A 131 -9.11 17.01 -0.49
C PRO A 131 -10.14 17.65 -1.42
N SER A 132 -10.45 18.94 -1.24
CA SER A 132 -11.39 19.67 -2.09
C SER A 132 -10.77 20.23 -3.37
N ASP A 133 -9.44 20.13 -3.55
CA ASP A 133 -8.81 20.63 -4.76
C ASP A 133 -9.29 19.83 -5.98
N PRO A 134 -9.57 20.49 -7.11
CA PRO A 134 -9.84 19.79 -8.35
C PRO A 134 -8.57 19.09 -8.84
N ILE A 135 -8.69 17.87 -9.37
CA ILE A 135 -7.54 17.12 -9.91
C ILE A 135 -6.82 17.93 -11.00
N ALA A 136 -7.58 18.69 -11.80
CA ALA A 136 -7.06 19.52 -12.88
C ALA A 136 -6.07 20.61 -12.42
N LYS A 137 -6.05 20.96 -11.13
CA LYS A 137 -5.02 21.85 -10.55
C LYS A 137 -3.61 21.25 -10.64
N TYR A 138 -3.51 19.93 -10.59
CA TYR A 138 -2.26 19.17 -10.62
C TYR A 138 -2.03 18.47 -11.95
N ILE A 139 -3.11 18.25 -12.70
CA ILE A 139 -3.13 17.58 -14.00
C ILE A 139 -3.98 18.43 -14.97
N PRO A 140 -3.46 19.54 -15.51
CA PRO A 140 -4.22 20.43 -16.38
C PRO A 140 -4.86 19.73 -17.59
N GLU A 141 -4.29 18.61 -18.03
CA GLU A 141 -4.83 17.75 -19.10
C GLU A 141 -6.26 17.25 -18.79
N PHE A 142 -6.67 17.25 -17.52
CA PHE A 142 -7.99 16.82 -17.08
C PHE A 142 -9.04 17.96 -16.98
N GLU A 143 -8.69 19.21 -17.31
CA GLU A 143 -9.59 20.37 -17.18
C GLU A 143 -10.90 20.23 -17.97
N HIS A 144 -10.89 19.45 -19.06
CA HIS A 144 -12.03 19.32 -19.97
C HIS A 144 -12.58 17.89 -20.05
N LEU A 145 -12.32 17.05 -19.05
CA LEU A 145 -12.91 15.72 -18.96
C LEU A 145 -14.44 15.82 -19.02
N LYS A 146 -15.03 14.99 -19.87
CA LYS A 146 -16.48 14.81 -19.96
C LYS A 146 -16.92 13.60 -19.17
N VAL A 147 -18.22 13.50 -18.90
CA VAL A 147 -18.85 12.35 -18.26
C VAL A 147 -19.68 11.59 -19.28
N PHE A 148 -19.55 10.28 -19.30
CA PHE A 148 -20.40 9.38 -20.08
C PHE A 148 -21.80 9.32 -19.47
N LYS A 149 -22.82 9.67 -20.26
CA LYS A 149 -24.23 9.66 -19.83
C LYS A 149 -25.02 8.48 -20.40
N GLY A 150 -24.46 7.77 -21.38
CA GLY A 150 -25.13 6.69 -22.09
C GLY A 150 -24.78 6.70 -23.57
N VAL A 151 -25.55 5.96 -24.37
CA VAL A 151 -25.42 5.94 -25.83
C VAL A 151 -26.69 6.45 -26.49
N ASP A 152 -26.57 7.06 -27.66
CA ASP A 152 -27.71 7.44 -28.50
C ASP A 152 -28.25 6.24 -29.29
N ALA A 153 -29.26 6.49 -30.14
CA ALA A 153 -29.91 5.45 -30.95
C ALA A 153 -28.97 4.77 -31.95
N ASP A 154 -27.87 5.43 -32.33
CA ASP A 154 -26.85 4.91 -33.25
C ASP A 154 -25.69 4.22 -32.49
N GLY A 155 -25.79 4.11 -31.16
CA GLY A 155 -24.78 3.49 -30.31
C GLY A 155 -23.58 4.39 -30.00
N LYS A 156 -23.65 5.69 -30.33
CA LYS A 156 -22.57 6.64 -30.05
C LYS A 156 -22.68 7.18 -28.63
N ALA A 157 -21.54 7.34 -27.96
CA ALA A 157 -21.48 7.88 -26.61
C ALA A 157 -22.05 9.30 -26.52
N ILE A 158 -22.99 9.49 -25.59
CA ILE A 158 -23.51 10.78 -25.16
C ILE A 158 -22.65 11.26 -24.01
N LEU A 159 -22.02 12.42 -24.18
CA LEU A 159 -21.13 13.02 -23.19
C LEU A 159 -21.75 14.31 -22.65
N VAL A 160 -21.57 14.55 -21.36
CA VAL A 160 -21.99 15.78 -20.67
C VAL A 160 -20.84 16.37 -19.86
N ASP A 161 -20.98 17.62 -19.45
CA ASP A 161 -20.06 18.23 -18.48
C ASP A 161 -20.23 17.59 -17.10
N PRO A 162 -19.13 17.51 -16.31
CA PRO A 162 -19.24 17.08 -14.93
C PRO A 162 -20.00 18.13 -14.10
N ASP A 163 -20.85 17.69 -13.17
CA ASP A 163 -21.64 18.57 -12.29
C ASP A 163 -20.74 19.45 -11.41
N HIS A 164 -19.54 18.95 -11.08
CA HIS A 164 -18.41 19.67 -10.50
C HIS A 164 -17.10 19.04 -10.97
N PRO A 165 -15.97 19.79 -10.99
CA PRO A 165 -14.67 19.20 -11.31
C PRO A 165 -14.31 18.06 -10.35
N PRO A 166 -13.87 16.88 -10.84
CA PRO A 166 -13.44 15.80 -9.96
C PRO A 166 -12.35 16.27 -8.99
N THR A 167 -12.47 15.88 -7.72
CA THR A 167 -11.60 16.34 -6.62
C THR A 167 -10.57 15.30 -6.21
N LEU A 168 -9.53 15.73 -5.49
CA LEU A 168 -8.57 14.79 -4.90
C LEU A 168 -9.21 13.84 -3.87
N ARG A 169 -10.20 14.29 -3.08
CA ARG A 169 -10.97 13.40 -2.20
C ARG A 169 -11.55 12.24 -2.98
N GLU A 170 -12.16 12.54 -4.12
CA GLU A 170 -12.83 11.54 -4.97
C GLU A 170 -11.83 10.63 -5.69
N LEU A 171 -10.64 11.14 -6.03
CA LEU A 171 -9.55 10.33 -6.55
C LEU A 171 -9.10 9.29 -5.52
N MET A 172 -8.73 9.76 -4.32
CA MET A 172 -8.25 8.93 -3.20
C MET A 172 -9.28 7.89 -2.72
N SER A 173 -10.57 8.08 -3.02
CA SER A 173 -11.66 7.20 -2.58
C SER A 173 -12.36 6.42 -3.70
N HIS A 174 -11.80 6.38 -4.93
CA HIS A 174 -12.39 5.69 -6.09
C HIS A 174 -13.81 6.19 -6.49
N THR A 175 -14.11 7.46 -6.26
CA THR A 175 -15.41 8.08 -6.60
C THR A 175 -15.31 9.19 -7.66
N ALA A 176 -14.13 9.41 -8.25
CA ALA A 176 -13.91 10.42 -9.28
C ALA A 176 -14.45 10.05 -10.68
N GLY A 177 -14.91 8.81 -10.88
CA GLY A 177 -15.44 8.33 -12.17
C GLY A 177 -14.40 7.71 -13.10
N PHE A 178 -13.14 7.56 -12.69
CA PHE A 178 -12.13 6.79 -13.44
C PHE A 178 -12.43 5.28 -13.40
N SER A 179 -11.78 4.52 -14.29
CA SER A 179 -11.89 3.05 -14.37
C SER A 179 -10.51 2.39 -14.44
N TYR A 180 -10.48 1.06 -14.43
CA TYR A 180 -9.38 0.23 -14.92
C TYR A 180 -9.65 -0.36 -16.31
N GLY A 181 -10.83 -0.11 -16.89
CA GLY A 181 -11.26 -0.75 -18.13
C GLY A 181 -11.71 -2.19 -17.96
N SER A 182 -12.03 -2.61 -16.73
CA SER A 182 -12.46 -3.98 -16.39
C SER A 182 -13.98 -4.14 -16.29
N GLY A 183 -14.74 -3.06 -16.48
CA GLY A 183 -16.20 -3.09 -16.51
C GLY A 183 -16.76 -3.45 -17.89
N HIS A 184 -18.03 -3.11 -18.10
CA HIS A 184 -18.78 -3.44 -19.32
C HIS A 184 -19.31 -2.20 -20.06
N THR A 185 -18.80 -1.01 -19.73
CA THR A 185 -19.23 0.24 -20.36
C THR A 185 -18.41 0.54 -21.62
N VAL A 186 -18.91 1.48 -22.44
CA VAL A 186 -18.15 2.00 -23.60
C VAL A 186 -16.84 2.64 -23.16
N VAL A 187 -16.84 3.31 -22.00
CA VAL A 187 -15.63 3.90 -21.42
C VAL A 187 -14.62 2.82 -21.06
N ASP A 188 -15.06 1.70 -20.47
CA ASP A 188 -14.17 0.60 -20.13
C ASP A 188 -13.44 0.03 -21.36
N ALA A 189 -14.15 -0.09 -22.48
CA ALA A 189 -13.55 -0.48 -23.75
C ALA A 189 -12.49 0.53 -24.22
N MET A 190 -12.73 1.84 -24.07
CA MET A 190 -11.74 2.86 -24.43
C MET A 190 -10.43 2.74 -23.64
N TYR A 191 -10.48 2.34 -22.36
CA TYR A 191 -9.26 2.09 -21.56
C TYR A 191 -8.42 0.94 -22.15
N GLN A 192 -9.08 -0.13 -22.59
CA GLN A 192 -8.42 -1.28 -23.21
C GLN A 192 -7.87 -0.94 -24.59
N ASP A 193 -8.66 -0.26 -25.42
CA ASP A 193 -8.28 0.15 -26.78
C ASP A 193 -7.07 1.10 -26.78
N GLN A 194 -7.04 2.05 -25.85
CA GLN A 194 -5.91 2.97 -25.66
C GLN A 194 -4.73 2.33 -24.92
N LYS A 195 -4.91 1.11 -24.38
CA LYS A 195 -3.93 0.40 -23.57
C LYS A 195 -3.35 1.27 -22.47
N VAL A 196 -4.22 1.91 -21.68
CA VAL A 196 -3.84 2.91 -20.67
C VAL A 196 -2.79 2.36 -19.71
N MET A 197 -2.99 1.14 -19.20
CA MET A 197 -2.08 0.50 -18.26
C MET A 197 -0.79 -0.07 -18.90
N GLN A 198 -0.62 0.05 -20.21
CA GLN A 198 0.60 -0.33 -20.95
C GLN A 198 1.35 0.91 -21.46
N SER A 199 1.14 2.07 -20.84
CA SER A 199 1.86 3.29 -21.18
C SER A 199 3.33 3.19 -20.79
N THR A 200 4.19 3.88 -21.52
CA THR A 200 5.64 3.83 -21.29
C THR A 200 6.04 4.58 -20.02
N ASN A 201 5.28 5.58 -19.60
CA ASN A 201 5.48 6.33 -18.36
C ASN A 201 4.14 6.93 -17.86
N LEU A 202 4.16 7.53 -16.68
CA LEU A 202 2.96 8.10 -16.06
C LEU A 202 2.40 9.31 -16.85
N GLN A 203 3.24 10.12 -17.50
CA GLN A 203 2.76 11.22 -18.35
C GLN A 203 1.96 10.68 -19.55
N GLU A 204 2.44 9.66 -20.25
CA GLU A 204 1.70 9.05 -21.36
C GLU A 204 0.36 8.46 -20.89
N MET A 205 0.32 7.87 -19.69
CA MET A 205 -0.92 7.38 -19.10
C MET A 205 -1.92 8.54 -18.89
N ILE A 206 -1.48 9.66 -18.33
CA ILE A 206 -2.29 10.88 -18.19
C ILE A 206 -2.78 11.40 -19.55
N ASP A 207 -1.90 11.48 -20.55
CA ASP A 207 -2.25 11.97 -21.89
C ASP A 207 -3.31 11.09 -22.58
N LYS A 208 -3.32 9.79 -22.29
CA LYS A 208 -4.37 8.86 -22.75
C LYS A 208 -5.67 9.04 -21.96
N LEU A 209 -5.59 9.11 -20.64
CA LEU A 209 -6.75 9.28 -19.77
C LEU A 209 -7.49 10.60 -20.06
N ALA A 210 -6.78 11.66 -20.41
CA ALA A 210 -7.35 12.95 -20.79
C ALA A 210 -8.30 12.87 -22.02
N LYS A 211 -8.22 11.79 -22.80
CA LYS A 211 -9.05 11.54 -23.99
C LYS A 211 -10.24 10.63 -23.71
N ILE A 212 -10.37 10.09 -22.50
CA ILE A 212 -11.40 9.14 -22.12
C ILE A 212 -12.36 9.82 -21.13
N PRO A 213 -13.68 9.82 -21.37
CA PRO A 213 -14.63 10.40 -20.44
C PRO A 213 -14.71 9.59 -19.13
N LEU A 214 -15.18 10.22 -18.06
CA LEU A 214 -15.49 9.58 -16.78
C LEU A 214 -16.72 8.66 -16.93
N ASN A 215 -16.77 7.56 -16.19
CA ASN A 215 -17.86 6.58 -16.21
C ASN A 215 -19.19 7.13 -15.70
N TYR A 216 -19.14 8.02 -14.71
CA TYR A 216 -20.29 8.60 -14.04
C TYR A 216 -19.92 9.96 -13.44
N GLN A 217 -20.93 10.71 -13.02
CA GLN A 217 -20.73 12.01 -12.38
C GLN A 217 -19.91 11.88 -11.08
N PRO A 218 -18.84 12.67 -10.88
CA PRO A 218 -18.01 12.57 -9.67
C PRO A 218 -18.84 12.53 -8.37
N GLY A 219 -18.48 11.61 -7.48
CA GLY A 219 -19.17 11.39 -6.20
C GLY A 219 -20.52 10.67 -6.28
N LYS A 220 -21.02 10.33 -7.47
CA LYS A 220 -22.32 9.62 -7.65
C LYS A 220 -22.21 8.10 -7.76
N GLY A 221 -21.01 7.56 -7.80
CA GLY A 221 -20.74 6.13 -7.86
C GLY A 221 -19.38 5.81 -7.26
N TRP A 222 -19.04 4.53 -7.27
CA TRP A 222 -17.74 4.03 -6.86
C TRP A 222 -17.25 3.01 -7.88
N THR A 223 -16.01 3.14 -8.33
CA THR A 223 -15.39 2.19 -9.27
C THR A 223 -13.92 2.04 -8.97
N TYR A 224 -13.53 0.80 -8.70
CA TYR A 224 -12.14 0.43 -8.54
C TYR A 224 -11.36 0.74 -9.83
N SER A 225 -10.35 1.61 -9.72
CA SER A 225 -9.81 2.32 -10.88
C SER A 225 -8.32 2.64 -10.77
N ALA A 226 -7.73 3.12 -11.87
CA ALA A 226 -6.34 3.60 -11.96
C ALA A 226 -6.05 4.88 -11.14
N SER A 227 -6.88 5.19 -10.13
CA SER A 227 -6.76 6.40 -9.32
C SER A 227 -5.40 6.51 -8.64
N MET A 228 -4.88 5.42 -8.08
CA MET A 228 -3.57 5.43 -7.42
C MET A 228 -2.40 5.55 -8.40
N ASP A 229 -2.59 5.19 -9.67
CA ASP A 229 -1.59 5.43 -10.71
C ASP A 229 -1.56 6.93 -11.07
N ILE A 230 -2.73 7.58 -11.12
CA ILE A 230 -2.86 9.04 -11.25
C ILE A 230 -2.27 9.75 -10.02
N GLU A 231 -2.52 9.27 -8.81
CA GLU A 231 -1.88 9.78 -7.60
C GLU A 231 -0.36 9.65 -7.65
N GLY A 232 0.15 8.53 -8.19
CA GLY A 232 1.58 8.36 -8.47
C GLY A 232 2.15 9.50 -9.31
N TYR A 233 1.47 9.89 -10.38
CA TYR A 233 1.86 11.04 -11.20
C TYR A 233 1.83 12.35 -10.40
N ILE A 234 0.82 12.55 -9.54
CA ILE A 234 0.71 13.75 -8.70
C ILE A 234 1.86 13.81 -7.69
N VAL A 235 2.25 12.68 -7.09
CA VAL A 235 3.45 12.59 -6.24
C VAL A 235 4.68 13.06 -7.01
N GLU A 236 4.86 12.60 -8.26
CA GLU A 236 6.01 13.04 -9.07
C GLU A 236 6.01 14.54 -9.33
N LYS A 237 4.86 15.11 -9.70
CA LYS A 237 4.73 16.55 -9.96
C LYS A 237 4.96 17.41 -8.72
N LEU A 238 4.43 16.98 -7.57
CA LEU A 238 4.49 17.77 -6.33
C LEU A 238 5.81 17.62 -5.55
N SER A 239 6.52 16.52 -5.74
CA SER A 239 7.80 16.26 -5.07
C SER A 239 9.02 16.54 -5.94
N GLY A 240 8.88 16.45 -7.27
CA GLY A 240 10.01 16.45 -8.21
C GLY A 240 10.84 15.15 -8.20
N GLN A 241 10.38 14.11 -7.50
CA GLN A 241 11.00 12.79 -7.47
C GLN A 241 10.17 11.80 -8.28
N THR A 242 10.78 10.70 -8.76
CA THR A 242 9.98 9.60 -9.29
C THR A 242 9.18 8.95 -8.16
N LEU A 243 8.03 8.33 -8.46
CA LEU A 243 7.25 7.64 -7.42
C LEU A 243 8.10 6.58 -6.65
N PRO A 244 8.91 5.73 -7.32
CA PRO A 244 9.80 4.81 -6.64
C PRO A 244 10.80 5.48 -5.70
N ASP A 245 11.41 6.60 -6.12
CA ASP A 245 12.37 7.32 -5.29
C ASP A 245 11.69 7.96 -4.07
N PHE A 246 10.52 8.56 -4.27
CA PHE A 246 9.75 9.18 -3.19
C PHE A 246 9.33 8.15 -2.13
N VAL A 247 8.74 7.03 -2.57
CA VAL A 247 8.36 5.93 -1.68
C VAL A 247 9.59 5.36 -0.96
N ARG A 248 10.72 5.22 -1.65
CA ARG A 248 11.96 4.75 -1.05
C ARG A 248 12.42 5.69 0.07
N ASP A 249 12.59 6.97 -0.25
CA ASP A 249 13.27 7.93 0.62
C ASP A 249 12.42 8.34 1.82
N HIS A 250 11.09 8.37 1.66
CA HIS A 250 10.16 8.86 2.69
C HIS A 250 9.38 7.77 3.42
N ILE A 251 9.35 6.53 2.90
CA ILE A 251 8.58 5.44 3.51
C ILE A 251 9.46 4.22 3.76
N THR A 252 10.00 3.56 2.72
CA THR A 252 10.61 2.23 2.90
C THR A 252 11.97 2.31 3.61
N VAL A 253 12.80 3.31 3.32
CA VAL A 253 14.08 3.50 4.04
C VAL A 253 13.86 3.90 5.50
N PRO A 254 13.04 4.92 5.84
CA PRO A 254 12.75 5.26 7.23
C PRO A 254 12.15 4.11 8.04
N LEU A 255 11.35 3.24 7.40
CA LEU A 255 10.75 2.08 8.05
C LEU A 255 11.61 0.81 7.97
N GLU A 256 12.83 0.87 7.45
CA GLU A 256 13.71 -0.29 7.24
C GLU A 256 13.05 -1.45 6.47
N MET A 257 12.20 -1.14 5.50
CA MET A 257 11.58 -2.09 4.57
C MET A 257 12.58 -2.46 3.46
N LYS A 258 13.56 -3.30 3.79
CA LYS A 258 14.80 -3.52 3.01
C LYS A 258 14.56 -4.16 1.65
N ASP A 259 13.47 -4.91 1.50
CA ASP A 259 13.17 -5.67 0.29
C ASP A 259 11.93 -5.14 -0.45
N ALA A 260 11.36 -4.03 0.03
CA ALA A 260 10.24 -3.36 -0.60
C ALA A 260 10.67 -2.38 -1.70
N GLY A 261 9.99 -2.41 -2.84
CA GLY A 261 10.24 -1.50 -3.96
C GLY A 261 9.36 -1.79 -5.15
N PHE A 262 9.66 -1.17 -6.30
CA PHE A 262 8.92 -1.39 -7.56
C PHE A 262 9.58 -2.44 -8.48
N PHE A 263 10.70 -3.03 -8.05
CA PHE A 263 11.41 -4.08 -8.76
C PHE A 263 12.26 -4.92 -7.78
N VAL A 264 12.71 -6.09 -8.23
CA VAL A 264 13.61 -6.99 -7.48
C VAL A 264 15.03 -6.89 -8.04
N PRO A 265 15.99 -6.33 -7.28
CA PRO A 265 17.40 -6.31 -7.64
C PRO A 265 17.96 -7.70 -7.93
N ALA A 266 18.93 -7.78 -8.85
CA ALA A 266 19.45 -9.05 -9.38
C ALA A 266 19.91 -10.02 -8.29
N GLU A 267 20.58 -9.50 -7.26
CA GLU A 267 21.10 -10.23 -6.10
C GLU A 267 20.00 -10.78 -5.17
N LYS A 268 18.76 -10.27 -5.28
CA LYS A 268 17.61 -10.69 -4.47
C LYS A 268 16.65 -11.61 -5.22
N ARG A 269 16.79 -11.76 -6.55
CA ARG A 269 15.84 -12.50 -7.40
C ARG A 269 15.66 -13.96 -7.03
N SER A 270 16.67 -14.59 -6.41
CA SER A 270 16.55 -15.96 -5.90
C SER A 270 15.48 -16.12 -4.81
N ARG A 271 15.06 -15.02 -4.15
CA ARG A 271 14.00 -14.99 -3.14
C ARG A 271 12.62 -14.64 -3.71
N PHE A 272 12.53 -14.30 -5.00
CA PHE A 272 11.27 -13.88 -5.59
C PHE A 272 10.35 -15.08 -5.83
N ALA A 273 9.14 -15.04 -5.27
CA ALA A 273 8.18 -16.14 -5.40
C ALA A 273 7.64 -16.28 -6.82
N SER A 274 7.44 -17.52 -7.25
CA SER A 274 6.66 -17.81 -8.45
C SER A 274 5.19 -17.48 -8.22
N ASN A 275 4.52 -16.94 -9.24
CA ASN A 275 3.10 -16.62 -9.20
C ASN A 275 2.30 -17.68 -9.94
N TYR A 276 1.22 -18.14 -9.32
CA TYR A 276 0.41 -19.24 -9.82
C TYR A 276 -1.02 -18.81 -10.10
N ARG A 277 -1.74 -19.59 -10.90
CA ARG A 277 -3.18 -19.51 -11.09
C ARG A 277 -3.75 -20.92 -11.24
N PRO A 278 -5.03 -21.15 -10.91
CA PRO A 278 -5.65 -22.43 -11.25
C PRO A 278 -5.80 -22.56 -12.78
N ASP A 279 -5.59 -23.77 -13.28
CA ASP A 279 -6.02 -24.18 -14.61
C ASP A 279 -7.51 -24.60 -14.60
N ALA A 280 -8.01 -25.12 -15.73
CA ALA A 280 -9.40 -25.54 -15.85
C ALA A 280 -9.74 -26.80 -15.00
N GLN A 281 -8.72 -27.48 -14.46
CA GLN A 281 -8.85 -28.62 -13.56
C GLN A 281 -8.50 -28.24 -12.11
N ASP A 282 -8.36 -26.94 -11.82
CA ASP A 282 -8.01 -26.38 -10.51
C ASP A 282 -6.60 -26.76 -10.02
N HIS A 283 -5.69 -27.12 -10.93
CA HIS A 283 -4.28 -27.28 -10.60
C HIS A 283 -3.53 -25.94 -10.69
N LEU A 284 -2.59 -25.71 -9.78
CA LEU A 284 -1.73 -24.53 -9.85
C LEU A 284 -0.73 -24.64 -11.00
N VAL A 285 -0.81 -23.68 -11.92
CA VAL A 285 0.14 -23.49 -13.02
C VAL A 285 0.75 -22.09 -12.93
N PRO A 286 2.02 -21.90 -13.33
CA PRO A 286 2.64 -20.57 -13.33
C PRO A 286 1.85 -19.56 -14.16
N VAL A 287 1.81 -18.31 -13.70
CA VAL A 287 1.28 -17.18 -14.48
C VAL A 287 2.29 -16.85 -15.58
N GLU A 288 1.84 -16.90 -16.83
CA GLU A 288 2.67 -16.56 -17.99
C GLU A 288 2.83 -15.03 -18.14
N ALA A 289 3.97 -14.62 -18.71
CA ALA A 289 4.35 -13.21 -18.90
C ALA A 289 3.44 -12.42 -19.88
N ASN A 290 2.53 -13.10 -20.59
CA ASN A 290 1.65 -12.52 -21.62
C ASN A 290 0.35 -11.90 -21.07
N SER A 291 0.16 -11.86 -19.75
CA SER A 291 -1.01 -11.25 -19.12
C SER A 291 -0.89 -9.71 -19.09
N SER A 292 -2.01 -8.99 -19.10
CA SER A 292 -2.09 -7.51 -18.98
C SER A 292 -1.61 -6.96 -17.61
N ILE A 293 -0.88 -7.77 -16.85
CA ILE A 293 -0.40 -7.53 -15.50
C ILE A 293 1.12 -7.37 -15.61
N PRO A 294 1.74 -6.40 -14.90
CA PRO A 294 3.20 -6.31 -14.86
C PRO A 294 3.79 -7.65 -14.43
N THR A 295 4.55 -8.27 -15.31
CA THR A 295 5.20 -9.57 -15.06
C THR A 295 6.70 -9.44 -14.93
N ASP A 296 7.29 -8.37 -15.47
CA ASP A 296 8.70 -8.06 -15.33
C ASP A 296 8.96 -7.13 -14.13
N TYR A 297 9.56 -7.70 -13.09
CA TYR A 297 10.06 -7.00 -11.92
C TYR A 297 11.60 -7.00 -11.89
N ALA A 298 12.27 -7.30 -13.00
CA ALA A 298 13.73 -7.37 -13.04
C ALA A 298 14.38 -5.99 -13.04
N THR A 299 13.67 -4.96 -13.50
CA THR A 299 14.18 -3.58 -13.60
C THR A 299 13.16 -2.58 -13.10
N GLN A 300 13.63 -1.39 -12.71
CA GLN A 300 12.74 -0.32 -12.27
C GLN A 300 11.81 0.10 -13.40
N PRO A 301 10.47 0.10 -13.18
CA PRO A 301 9.53 0.43 -14.24
C PRO A 301 9.58 1.92 -14.59
N THR A 302 9.44 2.21 -15.88
CA THR A 302 9.31 3.59 -16.39
C THR A 302 7.90 4.16 -16.18
N MET A 303 6.89 3.30 -16.04
CA MET A 303 5.55 3.63 -15.54
C MET A 303 5.33 2.92 -14.19
N PRO A 304 5.81 3.48 -13.07
CA PRO A 304 5.62 2.88 -11.76
C PRO A 304 4.13 2.92 -11.37
N SER A 305 3.48 1.75 -11.33
CA SER A 305 2.06 1.65 -10.98
C SER A 305 1.86 1.86 -9.47
N GLY A 306 1.37 3.04 -9.08
CA GLY A 306 0.96 3.32 -7.69
C GLY A 306 -0.23 2.49 -7.23
N GLY A 307 -0.96 1.88 -8.17
CA GLY A 307 -2.05 0.95 -7.89
C GLY A 307 -1.64 -0.51 -7.70
N GLY A 308 -0.45 -0.94 -8.14
CA GLY A 308 -0.16 -2.37 -8.23
C GLY A 308 1.30 -2.79 -8.43
N GLY A 309 2.24 -1.85 -8.43
CA GLY A 309 3.60 -2.07 -8.93
C GLY A 309 4.63 -2.51 -7.90
N MET A 310 4.30 -2.58 -6.62
CA MET A 310 5.28 -2.92 -5.59
C MET A 310 5.46 -4.43 -5.37
N VAL A 311 6.64 -4.75 -4.89
CA VAL A 311 7.04 -6.04 -4.32
C VAL A 311 7.54 -5.80 -2.90
N SER A 312 7.33 -6.75 -2.01
CA SER A 312 7.83 -6.69 -0.63
C SER A 312 7.95 -8.07 0.02
N THR A 313 8.52 -8.14 1.22
CA THR A 313 8.42 -9.31 2.09
C THR A 313 7.29 -9.14 3.12
N ALA A 314 6.87 -10.24 3.76
CA ALA A 314 5.87 -10.15 4.84
C ALA A 314 6.32 -9.19 5.96
N ILE A 315 7.63 -9.17 6.29
CA ILE A 315 8.13 -8.30 7.36
C ILE A 315 8.22 -6.84 6.93
N ASP A 316 8.59 -6.55 5.68
CA ASP A 316 8.55 -5.17 5.17
C ASP A 316 7.13 -4.61 5.29
N TYR A 317 6.14 -5.37 4.83
CA TYR A 317 4.76 -4.90 4.85
C TYR A 317 4.19 -4.83 6.28
N TYR A 318 4.61 -5.73 7.18
CA TYR A 318 4.29 -5.62 8.61
C TYR A 318 4.79 -4.31 9.20
N ARG A 319 6.03 -3.88 8.89
CA ARG A 319 6.59 -2.62 9.40
C ARG A 319 5.80 -1.40 8.91
N PHE A 320 5.36 -1.42 7.65
CA PHE A 320 4.42 -0.42 7.13
C PHE A 320 3.07 -0.43 7.89
N ALA A 321 2.46 -1.60 8.06
CA ALA A 321 1.17 -1.71 8.74
C ALA A 321 1.26 -1.34 10.23
N GLN A 322 2.35 -1.71 10.91
CA GLN A 322 2.60 -1.37 12.31
C GLN A 322 2.87 0.13 12.50
N MET A 323 3.54 0.79 11.55
CA MET A 323 3.68 2.26 11.55
C MET A 323 2.30 2.93 11.55
N LEU A 324 1.36 2.45 10.74
CA LEU A 324 -0.01 2.96 10.73
C LEU A 324 -0.77 2.63 12.02
N ALA A 325 -0.62 1.41 12.54
CA ALA A 325 -1.22 1.01 13.83
C ALA A 325 -0.75 1.90 14.99
N ASN A 326 0.50 2.32 14.97
CA ASN A 326 1.11 3.23 15.94
C ASN A 326 0.74 4.71 15.71
N GLY A 327 -0.17 5.02 14.78
CA GLY A 327 -0.55 6.40 14.47
C GLY A 327 0.54 7.19 13.74
N GLY A 328 1.29 6.51 12.87
CA GLY A 328 2.20 7.17 11.93
C GLY A 328 3.68 7.12 12.30
N GLU A 329 4.08 6.31 13.29
CA GLU A 329 5.46 6.22 13.77
C GLU A 329 5.89 4.77 14.05
N LEU A 330 7.13 4.42 13.68
CA LEU A 330 7.75 3.15 14.07
C LEU A 330 9.23 3.38 14.37
N ASP A 331 9.77 2.74 15.42
CA ASP A 331 11.19 2.81 15.80
C ASP A 331 11.75 4.25 15.90
N GLY A 332 10.94 5.20 16.39
CA GLY A 332 11.30 6.61 16.53
C GLY A 332 11.31 7.39 15.21
N LYS A 333 10.82 6.81 14.11
CA LYS A 333 10.66 7.45 12.80
C LYS A 333 9.19 7.73 12.54
N ARG A 334 8.83 9.02 12.56
CA ARG A 334 7.49 9.49 12.24
C ARG A 334 7.36 9.74 10.74
N ILE A 335 6.41 9.06 10.11
CA ILE A 335 6.06 9.20 8.69
C ILE A 335 4.84 10.11 8.53
N LEU A 336 3.84 9.94 9.40
CA LEU A 336 2.62 10.75 9.43
C LEU A 336 2.28 11.16 10.87
N ALA A 337 1.55 12.26 11.03
CA ALA A 337 0.91 12.61 12.29
C ALA A 337 -0.27 11.66 12.58
N PRO A 338 -0.60 11.39 13.87
CA PRO A 338 -1.71 10.49 14.21
C PRO A 338 -3.06 10.97 13.67
N ALA A 339 -3.28 12.29 13.60
CA ALA A 339 -4.48 12.87 13.03
C ALA A 339 -4.61 12.60 11.53
N THR A 340 -3.48 12.54 10.82
CA THR A 340 -3.42 12.27 9.38
C THR A 340 -3.66 10.80 9.08
N VAL A 341 -3.10 9.88 9.89
CA VAL A 341 -3.44 8.46 9.82
C VAL A 341 -4.95 8.28 10.03
N LYS A 342 -5.52 8.89 11.07
CA LYS A 342 -6.97 8.82 11.33
C LYS A 342 -7.79 9.38 10.17
N LEU A 343 -7.36 10.47 9.56
CA LEU A 343 -8.02 11.02 8.37
C LEU A 343 -7.99 10.00 7.23
N MET A 344 -6.81 9.49 6.87
CA MET A 344 -6.60 8.51 5.81
C MET A 344 -7.47 7.26 5.99
N THR A 345 -7.59 6.75 7.21
CA THR A 345 -8.27 5.49 7.53
C THR A 345 -9.72 5.68 8.00
N SER A 346 -10.31 6.86 7.79
CA SER A 346 -11.74 7.10 8.03
C SER A 346 -12.55 6.85 6.76
N ASN A 347 -13.81 6.40 6.90
CA ASN A 347 -14.71 6.31 5.75
C ASN A 347 -14.93 7.70 5.11
N HIS A 348 -14.74 7.79 3.81
CA HIS A 348 -14.97 8.99 3.00
C HIS A 348 -16.11 8.85 1.99
N LEU A 349 -16.78 7.69 1.97
CA LEU A 349 -17.95 7.48 1.13
C LEU A 349 -19.22 8.02 1.81
N PRO A 350 -20.10 8.73 1.09
CA PRO A 350 -21.40 9.12 1.61
C PRO A 350 -22.31 7.88 1.76
N GLU A 351 -23.29 7.97 2.65
CA GLU A 351 -24.25 6.87 2.90
C GLU A 351 -24.96 6.38 1.63
N SER A 352 -25.17 7.25 0.65
CA SER A 352 -25.78 6.90 -0.64
C SER A 352 -24.97 5.91 -1.48
N LEU A 353 -23.69 5.70 -1.18
CA LEU A 353 -22.84 4.70 -1.83
C LEU A 353 -22.64 3.43 -0.98
N LEU A 354 -23.21 3.39 0.23
CA LEU A 354 -23.12 2.26 1.15
C LEU A 354 -24.32 1.32 0.99
N THR A 355 -24.66 0.97 -0.25
CA THR A 355 -25.91 0.26 -0.59
C THR A 355 -25.75 -1.25 -0.74
N GLY A 356 -24.52 -1.75 -0.84
CA GLY A 356 -24.23 -3.12 -1.25
C GLY A 356 -24.09 -3.30 -2.77
N GLU A 357 -24.22 -2.23 -3.56
CA GLU A 357 -24.18 -2.31 -5.03
C GLU A 357 -22.78 -2.04 -5.60
N PHE A 358 -21.96 -1.30 -4.87
CA PHE A 358 -20.61 -0.93 -5.30
C PHE A 358 -19.56 -1.77 -4.60
N GLY A 359 -18.52 -2.17 -5.32
CA GLY A 359 -17.39 -2.87 -4.71
C GLY A 359 -16.52 -3.60 -5.72
N ILE A 360 -15.58 -4.37 -5.18
CA ILE A 360 -14.75 -5.31 -5.94
C ILE A 360 -14.63 -6.62 -5.17
N GLY A 361 -14.88 -7.74 -5.84
CA GLY A 361 -14.86 -9.06 -5.19
C GLY A 361 -15.83 -9.12 -4.01
N LEU A 362 -15.30 -9.41 -2.81
CA LEU A 362 -16.06 -9.47 -1.56
C LEU A 362 -16.11 -8.13 -0.81
N GLN A 363 -15.33 -7.13 -1.25
CA GLN A 363 -15.23 -5.81 -0.65
C GLN A 363 -16.33 -4.91 -1.21
N VAL A 364 -17.55 -5.18 -0.75
CA VAL A 364 -18.75 -4.47 -1.16
C VAL A 364 -19.10 -3.38 -0.16
N MET A 365 -19.20 -2.13 -0.64
CA MET A 365 -19.53 -0.94 0.14
C MET A 365 -20.96 -1.02 0.63
N ARG A 366 -21.13 -1.02 1.96
CA ARG A 366 -22.40 -1.30 2.65
C ARG A 366 -22.41 -0.63 4.02
N PRO A 367 -23.52 -0.60 4.77
CA PRO A 367 -23.52 -0.01 6.10
C PRO A 367 -22.43 -0.61 6.97
N GLY A 368 -21.58 0.24 7.56
CA GLY A 368 -20.44 -0.15 8.38
C GLY A 368 -19.15 -0.53 7.66
N PHE A 369 -19.18 -0.64 6.32
CA PHE A 369 -18.02 -0.96 5.49
C PHE A 369 -17.92 0.06 4.34
N GLY A 370 -16.86 0.85 4.34
CA GLY A 370 -16.63 1.88 3.34
C GLY A 370 -15.19 1.92 2.86
N TYR A 371 -14.79 3.07 2.35
CA TYR A 371 -13.47 3.28 1.78
C TYR A 371 -12.91 4.61 2.27
N GLY A 372 -11.65 4.58 2.72
CA GLY A 372 -10.89 5.75 3.14
C GLY A 372 -10.09 6.34 2.00
N PHE A 373 -8.93 6.90 2.33
CA PHE A 373 -7.93 7.28 1.33
C PHE A 373 -7.01 6.08 1.08
N ASN A 374 -7.32 5.37 -0.01
CA ASN A 374 -6.60 4.21 -0.53
C ASN A 374 -6.68 2.90 0.26
N CYS A 375 -7.69 2.73 1.12
CA CYS A 375 -7.94 1.47 1.84
C CYS A 375 -9.43 1.26 2.14
N ALA A 376 -9.86 0.01 2.29
CA ALA A 376 -11.17 -0.30 2.85
C ALA A 376 -11.19 0.01 4.35
N VAL A 377 -12.36 0.35 4.87
CA VAL A 377 -12.55 0.69 6.29
C VAL A 377 -13.83 0.04 6.83
N VAL A 378 -13.67 -0.75 7.89
CA VAL A 378 -14.78 -1.25 8.73
C VAL A 378 -15.05 -0.23 9.83
N PHE A 379 -15.90 0.76 9.54
CA PHE A 379 -16.20 1.86 10.47
C PHE A 379 -17.35 1.55 11.45
N ASP A 380 -18.17 0.53 11.14
CA ASP A 380 -19.14 -0.08 12.06
C ASP A 380 -19.16 -1.60 11.85
N PRO A 381 -18.39 -2.38 12.64
CA PRO A 381 -18.26 -3.82 12.44
C PRO A 381 -19.57 -4.60 12.58
N LEU A 382 -20.47 -4.18 13.47
CA LEU A 382 -21.74 -4.87 13.68
C LEU A 382 -22.65 -4.70 12.47
N ALA A 383 -22.75 -3.48 11.94
CA ALA A 383 -23.48 -3.23 10.69
C ALA A 383 -22.85 -3.98 9.50
N ALA A 384 -21.52 -4.08 9.46
CA ALA A 384 -20.80 -4.81 8.42
C ALA A 384 -20.86 -6.34 8.56
N THR A 385 -21.37 -6.86 9.70
CA THR A 385 -21.36 -8.28 10.09
C THR A 385 -19.95 -8.88 10.09
N LEU A 386 -19.00 -8.17 10.70
CA LEU A 386 -17.60 -8.56 10.77
C LEU A 386 -17.12 -8.63 12.24
N PRO A 387 -16.20 -9.57 12.58
CA PRO A 387 -15.68 -9.72 13.94
C PRO A 387 -14.65 -8.65 14.34
N ASP A 388 -14.29 -7.79 13.38
CA ASP A 388 -13.28 -6.75 13.51
C ASP A 388 -13.60 -5.71 14.59
N GLY A 389 -12.55 -5.05 15.08
CA GLY A 389 -12.68 -3.82 15.83
C GLY A 389 -13.12 -2.63 14.97
N LYS A 390 -13.63 -1.60 15.63
CA LYS A 390 -14.10 -0.39 14.96
C LYS A 390 -12.92 0.38 14.37
N GLY A 391 -13.03 0.76 13.10
CA GLY A 391 -11.99 1.48 12.40
C GLY A 391 -10.90 0.58 11.84
N THR A 392 -11.10 -0.74 11.82
CA THR A 392 -10.21 -1.66 11.09
C THR A 392 -10.13 -1.22 9.64
N PHE A 393 -8.91 -1.07 9.13
CA PHE A 393 -8.66 -0.76 7.74
C PHE A 393 -7.73 -1.80 7.13
N PHE A 394 -7.92 -2.07 5.85
CA PHE A 394 -7.30 -3.20 5.19
C PHE A 394 -7.30 -3.02 3.67
N TRP A 395 -6.50 -3.86 3.01
CA TRP A 395 -6.58 -4.07 1.57
C TRP A 395 -5.90 -5.39 1.18
N ASP A 396 -6.12 -5.83 -0.04
CA ASP A 396 -5.55 -7.05 -0.61
C ASP A 396 -4.84 -6.81 -1.95
N GLY A 397 -4.18 -7.85 -2.45
CA GLY A 397 -3.47 -7.89 -3.72
C GLY A 397 -4.02 -8.98 -4.62
N ALA A 398 -3.93 -8.78 -5.94
CA ALA A 398 -4.53 -9.70 -6.92
C ALA A 398 -3.96 -11.13 -6.87
N ALA A 399 -2.74 -11.29 -6.37
CA ALA A 399 -2.12 -12.59 -6.11
C ALA A 399 -2.43 -13.15 -4.71
N GLY A 400 -3.45 -12.61 -4.05
CA GLY A 400 -3.96 -13.04 -2.77
C GLY A 400 -3.10 -12.62 -1.58
N THR A 401 -2.22 -11.62 -1.69
CA THR A 401 -1.62 -10.99 -0.51
C THR A 401 -2.69 -10.15 0.21
N TRP A 402 -2.70 -10.08 1.54
CA TRP A 402 -3.61 -9.17 2.27
C TRP A 402 -3.02 -8.74 3.61
N PHE A 403 -3.53 -7.62 4.13
CA PHE A 403 -3.23 -7.15 5.48
C PHE A 403 -4.43 -6.45 6.08
N TRP A 404 -4.51 -6.39 7.41
CA TRP A 404 -5.38 -5.44 8.09
C TRP A 404 -4.70 -4.87 9.34
N VAL A 405 -5.18 -3.70 9.74
CA VAL A 405 -4.84 -3.04 11.01
C VAL A 405 -6.14 -2.74 11.72
N ASP A 406 -6.27 -3.26 12.93
CA ASP A 406 -7.38 -2.98 13.84
C ASP A 406 -6.88 -2.09 14.99
N PRO A 407 -7.13 -0.77 14.94
CA PRO A 407 -6.69 0.15 15.99
C PRO A 407 -7.49 -0.01 17.29
N THR A 408 -8.68 -0.63 17.26
CA THR A 408 -9.47 -0.86 18.48
C THR A 408 -8.87 -1.98 19.32
N ASN A 409 -8.46 -3.06 18.68
CA ASN A 409 -7.86 -4.22 19.35
C ASN A 409 -6.32 -4.21 19.32
N ASP A 410 -5.72 -3.20 18.68
CA ASP A 410 -4.28 -3.05 18.44
C ASP A 410 -3.66 -4.26 17.72
N VAL A 411 -4.39 -4.80 16.73
CA VAL A 411 -3.98 -5.98 15.96
C VAL A 411 -3.46 -5.57 14.60
N VAL A 412 -2.34 -6.15 14.20
CA VAL A 412 -1.82 -6.09 12.82
C VAL A 412 -1.68 -7.51 12.29
N PHE A 413 -2.21 -7.75 11.10
CA PHE A 413 -2.02 -9.01 10.41
C PHE A 413 -1.56 -8.78 8.98
N VAL A 414 -0.64 -9.62 8.52
CA VAL A 414 -0.16 -9.68 7.15
C VAL A 414 -0.12 -11.13 6.71
N ALA A 415 -0.65 -11.43 5.53
CA ALA A 415 -0.44 -12.71 4.87
C ALA A 415 -0.01 -12.50 3.42
N MET A 416 1.01 -13.26 3.02
CA MET A 416 1.61 -13.19 1.70
C MET A 416 1.50 -14.57 1.03
N ILE A 417 0.80 -14.61 -0.11
CA ILE A 417 0.75 -15.75 -1.03
C ILE A 417 1.00 -15.25 -2.47
N GLN A 418 1.11 -16.16 -3.44
CA GLN A 418 1.18 -15.81 -4.87
C GLN A 418 0.27 -16.72 -5.70
N ARG A 419 -1.04 -16.45 -5.62
CA ARG A 419 -2.08 -17.12 -6.40
C ARG A 419 -3.02 -16.08 -7.00
N MET A 420 -3.17 -16.07 -8.32
CA MET A 420 -4.11 -15.23 -9.05
C MET A 420 -5.43 -15.96 -9.28
N GLY A 421 -6.56 -15.28 -9.05
CA GLY A 421 -7.90 -15.78 -9.39
C GLY A 421 -8.35 -17.04 -8.64
N GLY A 422 -9.38 -17.72 -9.13
CA GLY A 422 -9.96 -18.94 -8.53
C GLY A 422 -11.03 -18.69 -7.46
N HIS A 423 -11.88 -19.68 -7.22
CA HIS A 423 -13.12 -19.56 -6.44
C HIS A 423 -12.94 -19.15 -4.97
N ASP A 424 -11.77 -19.41 -4.35
CA ASP A 424 -11.56 -19.19 -2.92
C ASP A 424 -10.50 -18.12 -2.57
N ASN A 425 -9.93 -17.43 -3.56
CA ASN A 425 -8.78 -16.54 -3.34
C ASN A 425 -9.04 -15.44 -2.30
N HIS A 426 -10.20 -14.78 -2.35
CA HIS A 426 -10.57 -13.75 -1.37
C HIS A 426 -11.25 -14.35 -0.12
N ARG A 427 -11.72 -15.61 -0.17
CA ARG A 427 -12.40 -16.21 1.00
C ARG A 427 -11.42 -16.52 2.12
N LEU A 428 -10.14 -16.78 1.79
CA LEU A 428 -9.12 -17.04 2.79
C LEU A 428 -8.86 -15.82 3.67
N GLU A 429 -8.85 -14.62 3.10
CA GLU A 429 -8.78 -13.36 3.85
C GLU A 429 -9.91 -13.30 4.89
N TYR A 430 -11.19 -13.31 4.47
CA TYR A 430 -12.33 -13.20 5.39
C TYR A 430 -12.41 -14.35 6.40
N ARG A 431 -12.01 -15.58 6.03
CA ARG A 431 -11.91 -16.71 6.98
C ARG A 431 -10.79 -16.47 8.01
N SER A 432 -9.72 -15.79 7.61
CA SER A 432 -8.60 -15.45 8.51
C SER A 432 -9.00 -14.44 9.58
N HIS A 433 -9.87 -13.48 9.27
CA HIS A 433 -10.45 -12.60 10.30
C HIS A 433 -11.14 -13.44 11.39
N ALA A 434 -12.05 -14.34 11.01
CA ALA A 434 -12.75 -15.18 11.97
C ALA A 434 -11.82 -16.05 12.83
N THR A 435 -10.78 -16.65 12.23
CA THR A 435 -9.82 -17.50 12.97
C THR A 435 -8.86 -16.71 13.85
N VAL A 436 -8.52 -15.46 13.50
CA VAL A 436 -7.75 -14.55 14.35
C VAL A 436 -8.59 -14.04 15.51
N TYR A 437 -9.75 -13.40 15.27
CA TYR A 437 -10.51 -12.77 16.35
C TYR A 437 -11.12 -13.78 17.32
N GLN A 438 -11.47 -14.99 16.89
CA GLN A 438 -11.85 -16.03 17.84
C GLN A 438 -10.68 -16.40 18.78
N ALA A 439 -9.42 -16.24 18.36
CA ALA A 439 -8.27 -16.50 19.22
C ALA A 439 -7.95 -15.35 20.19
N LEU A 440 -8.50 -14.15 19.97
CA LEU A 440 -8.35 -13.00 20.86
C LEU A 440 -9.32 -13.11 22.04
N LEU A 441 -8.83 -13.63 23.16
CA LEU A 441 -9.66 -13.90 24.35
C LEU A 441 -9.73 -12.74 25.32
N ASP A 442 -8.72 -11.87 25.32
CA ASP A 442 -8.64 -10.72 26.20
C ASP A 442 -8.24 -9.45 25.43
N PRO A 443 -9.21 -8.77 24.78
CA PRO A 443 -8.97 -7.54 24.02
C PRO A 443 -8.43 -6.37 24.85
N SER A 444 -8.38 -6.49 26.18
CA SER A 444 -7.89 -5.42 27.06
C SER A 444 -6.39 -5.48 27.36
N LYS A 445 -5.75 -6.62 27.08
CA LYS A 445 -4.35 -6.93 27.45
C LYS A 445 -3.33 -6.69 26.36
#